data_AF-A0A8X6J588-F1
#
_entry.id   AF-A0A8X6J588-F1
#
_cell.length_a   1.000
_cell.length_b   1.000
_cell.length_c   1.000
_cell.angle_alpha   90.00
_cell.angle_beta   90.00
_cell.angle_gamma   90.00
#
_symmetry.space_group_name_H-M   'P 1'
#
loop_
_entity.id
_entity.type
_entity.pdbx_description
1 polymer ?
#
loop_
_entity_poly.entity_id
_entity_poly.type
_entity_poly.pdbx_seq_one_letter_code
_entity_poly.pdbx_strand_id
1 'polypeptide(L)'
;MFVSEFSIWVTAAQERYLAAKKLLNNDKNNRPSDPYRNKYEARDIFAQIEVELEKDWKSIDSLQVRLLSMLIKYHLGVIAHETDDRSSGCEILTNVLEEIREVAIKPEGCYLALNVLNQLGVIWNDRGEFEKALQYLTEAEDIYKKVKDTCKMRPYEFEDIFTMENDENKDWIAFEKVFTYSLYYLAQVYGHLHDDKKSAMYCREVLKRQLDSGEFETIDWVFNCVTLAHHYIQQNSFLEARHLLSCAAHVLLKYEIKVEQNIEENRDAWTEIHHSKASLSCGWLKYSINLLACAVKPDEKTDDTETFCKLIVDEEVSKRENRIPYIITNYNEARNIFLFAQNHTTVAKSYYILNEYANNYVQITQDHSKLFKNLIAYDPDLGRQCKMHKRRMDMLEDLLDKLNPQFYLSVCRQIQFEIGEICHEMIDLKTKIAHLVRDGITVTRAKKINCIATKGIHYFQKFIDSFKDRDGKLPEVFSEDTVRPVLIAHFYIGRYYSKLIESDTNKKLHNLLKTEEYYKFIVKYAEQNEQHAPFIKQELPVVNEMLELMTEKMSQITCSTMF
;
A
#
# COMPACT_ATOMS: atom_id res chain seq x y z
N MET A 1 -25.91 58.71 -0.36
CA MET A 1 -25.01 58.77 0.81
C MET A 1 -24.57 57.37 1.23
N PHE A 2 -25.49 56.41 1.39
CA PHE A 2 -25.14 55.01 1.74
C PHE A 2 -24.26 54.24 0.74
N VAL A 3 -24.48 54.40 -0.59
CA VAL A 3 -23.69 53.66 -1.61
C VAL A 3 -22.21 54.07 -1.59
N SER A 4 -21.89 55.32 -1.27
CA SER A 4 -20.50 55.78 -1.16
C SER A 4 -19.82 55.33 0.14
N GLU A 5 -20.56 55.28 1.25
CA GLU A 5 -20.02 54.82 2.54
C GLU A 5 -19.75 53.31 2.55
N PHE A 6 -20.67 52.51 2.00
CA PHE A 6 -20.46 51.07 1.86
C PHE A 6 -19.27 50.75 0.95
N SER A 7 -19.16 51.42 -0.20
CA SER A 7 -18.01 51.23 -1.10
C SER A 7 -16.67 51.53 -0.43
N ILE A 8 -16.57 52.62 0.35
CA ILE A 8 -15.37 52.94 1.11
C ILE A 8 -15.08 51.86 2.17
N TRP A 9 -16.11 51.41 2.88
CA TRP A 9 -15.97 50.38 3.90
C TRP A 9 -15.53 49.04 3.31
N VAL A 10 -16.13 48.60 2.19
CA VAL A 10 -15.80 47.33 1.52
C VAL A 10 -14.35 47.30 1.06
N THR A 11 -13.83 48.40 0.49
CA THR A 11 -12.41 48.49 0.13
C THR A 11 -11.50 48.36 1.36
N ALA A 12 -11.82 49.04 2.46
CA ALA A 12 -11.07 48.92 3.71
C ALA A 12 -11.19 47.53 4.36
N ALA A 13 -12.34 46.87 4.24
CA ALA A 13 -12.55 45.50 4.69
C ALA A 13 -11.74 44.51 3.83
N GLN A 14 -11.64 44.73 2.52
CA GLN A 14 -10.85 43.91 1.60
C GLN A 14 -9.35 43.96 1.94
N GLU A 15 -8.80 45.14 2.24
CA GLU A 15 -7.40 45.27 2.66
C GLU A 15 -7.10 44.49 3.95
N ARG A 16 -7.99 44.61 4.94
CA ARG A 16 -7.91 43.84 6.20
C ARG A 16 -8.04 42.33 5.97
N TYR A 17 -8.97 41.93 5.10
CA TYR A 17 -9.16 40.53 4.70
C TYR A 17 -7.89 39.94 4.06
N LEU A 18 -7.27 40.66 3.14
CA LEU A 18 -6.02 40.23 2.50
C LEU A 18 -4.87 40.16 3.51
N ALA A 19 -4.80 41.08 4.48
CA ALA A 19 -3.84 41.02 5.57
C ALA A 19 -4.03 39.77 6.43
N ALA A 20 -5.27 39.42 6.78
CA ALA A 20 -5.59 38.21 7.51
C ALA A 20 -5.26 36.92 6.72
N LYS A 21 -5.58 36.87 5.42
CA LYS A 21 -5.16 35.74 4.54
C LYS A 21 -3.64 35.58 4.51
N LYS A 22 -2.90 36.70 4.47
CA LYS A 22 -1.44 36.66 4.48
C LYS A 22 -0.88 36.10 5.80
N LEU A 23 -1.54 36.35 6.93
CA LEU A 23 -1.19 35.72 8.21
C LEU A 23 -1.40 34.20 8.15
N LEU A 24 -2.56 33.74 7.65
CA LEU A 24 -2.86 32.30 7.51
C LEU A 24 -1.87 31.58 6.58
N ASN A 25 -1.47 32.20 5.46
CA ASN A 25 -0.50 31.61 4.54
C ASN A 25 0.92 31.50 5.15
N ASN A 26 1.24 32.31 6.16
CA ASN A 26 2.55 32.33 6.81
C ASN A 26 2.58 31.54 8.13
N ASP A 27 1.56 30.75 8.43
CA ASP A 27 1.42 30.01 9.69
C ASP A 27 2.58 29.02 9.94
N LYS A 28 3.18 28.48 8.88
CA LYS A 28 4.38 27.61 8.96
C LYS A 28 5.62 28.30 9.55
N ASN A 29 5.63 29.64 9.64
CA ASN A 29 6.72 30.42 10.21
C ASN A 29 6.54 30.70 11.72
N ASN A 30 5.47 30.20 12.33
CA ASN A 30 5.23 30.36 13.76
C ASN A 30 6.31 29.62 14.57
N ARG A 31 6.61 30.17 15.75
CA ARG A 31 7.52 29.50 16.68
C ARG A 31 6.85 28.23 17.20
N PRO A 32 7.59 27.13 17.43
CA PRO A 32 7.02 25.92 18.03
C PRO A 32 6.36 26.14 19.40
N SER A 33 6.73 27.19 20.12
CA SER A 33 6.14 27.59 21.41
C SER A 33 4.77 28.24 21.30
N ASP A 34 4.38 28.72 20.12
CA ASP A 34 3.11 29.40 19.87
C ASP A 34 2.66 29.11 18.42
N PRO A 35 2.22 27.86 18.15
CA PRO A 35 2.00 27.38 16.80
C PRO A 35 0.80 28.02 16.10
N TYR A 36 -0.13 28.63 16.84
CA TYR A 36 -1.39 29.16 16.31
C TYR A 36 -1.48 30.69 16.31
N ARG A 37 -0.39 31.39 16.65
CA ARG A 37 -0.36 32.85 16.78
C ARG A 37 -0.99 33.56 15.59
N ASN A 38 -0.54 33.26 14.37
CA ASN A 38 -1.03 33.91 13.16
C ASN A 38 -2.53 33.60 12.91
N LYS A 39 -3.01 32.41 13.30
CA LYS A 39 -4.44 32.07 13.21
C LYS A 39 -5.29 32.88 14.18
N TYR A 40 -4.81 33.10 15.40
CA TYR A 40 -5.51 33.96 16.37
C TYR A 40 -5.51 35.43 15.92
N GLU A 41 -4.38 35.95 15.43
CA GLU A 41 -4.32 37.32 14.88
C GLU A 41 -5.27 37.49 13.67
N ALA A 42 -5.35 36.50 12.78
CA ALA A 42 -6.30 36.50 11.66
C ALA A 42 -7.76 36.42 12.14
N ARG A 43 -8.04 35.59 13.15
CA ARG A 43 -9.37 35.45 13.76
C ARG A 43 -9.88 36.79 14.30
N ASP A 44 -9.03 37.56 14.98
CA ASP A 44 -9.40 38.86 15.54
C ASP A 44 -9.79 39.85 14.44
N ILE A 45 -9.04 39.87 13.33
CA ILE A 45 -9.37 40.70 12.16
C ILE A 45 -10.72 40.28 11.55
N PHE A 46 -10.94 38.99 11.33
CA PHE A 46 -12.20 38.49 10.78
C PHE A 46 -13.39 38.76 11.72
N ALA A 47 -13.22 38.57 13.03
CA ALA A 47 -14.26 38.86 14.01
C ALA A 47 -14.63 40.36 14.03
N GLN A 48 -13.65 41.25 13.87
CA GLN A 48 -13.92 42.68 13.75
C GLN A 48 -14.75 43.02 12.50
N ILE A 49 -14.39 42.45 11.35
CA ILE A 49 -15.15 42.65 10.09
C ILE A 49 -16.59 42.12 10.25
N GLU A 50 -16.78 40.97 10.88
CA GLU A 50 -18.12 40.39 11.08
C GLU A 50 -19.00 41.26 11.99
N VAL A 51 -18.44 41.83 13.07
CA VAL A 51 -19.16 42.76 13.95
C VAL A 51 -19.62 44.00 13.18
N GLU A 52 -18.77 44.54 12.31
CA GLU A 52 -19.11 45.69 11.45
C GLU A 52 -20.21 45.33 10.44
N LEU A 53 -20.14 44.15 9.80
CA LEU A 53 -21.17 43.65 8.90
C LEU A 53 -22.54 43.51 9.59
N GLU A 54 -22.56 42.88 10.76
CA GLU A 54 -23.78 42.59 11.51
C GLU A 54 -24.44 43.86 12.06
N LYS A 55 -23.64 44.83 12.52
CA LYS A 55 -24.12 46.05 13.16
C LYS A 55 -24.51 47.14 12.15
N ASP A 56 -23.65 47.40 11.17
CA ASP A 56 -23.75 48.60 10.34
C ASP A 56 -24.35 48.30 8.95
N TRP A 57 -24.30 47.04 8.48
CA TRP A 57 -24.64 46.70 7.10
C TRP A 57 -25.75 45.64 6.92
N LYS A 58 -26.09 44.88 7.97
CA LYS A 58 -27.12 43.81 7.91
C LYS A 58 -28.46 44.26 7.36
N SER A 59 -28.88 45.49 7.65
CA SER A 59 -30.17 46.04 7.23
C SER A 59 -30.27 46.34 5.72
N ILE A 60 -29.15 46.29 4.98
CA ILE A 60 -29.11 46.68 3.57
C ILE A 60 -29.64 45.58 2.62
N ASP A 61 -29.88 44.35 3.11
CA ASP A 61 -30.37 43.18 2.34
C ASP A 61 -29.76 43.07 0.93
N SER A 62 -28.43 43.22 0.86
CA SER A 62 -27.66 43.06 -0.37
C SER A 62 -27.09 41.64 -0.44
N LEU A 63 -27.10 41.04 -1.64
CA LEU A 63 -26.44 39.76 -1.88
C LEU A 63 -24.95 39.82 -1.51
N GLN A 64 -24.28 40.94 -1.81
CA GLN A 64 -22.87 41.13 -1.50
C GLN A 64 -22.61 41.13 0.02
N VAL A 65 -23.46 41.80 0.81
CA VAL A 65 -23.34 41.84 2.28
C VAL A 65 -23.52 40.43 2.87
N ARG A 66 -24.51 39.68 2.36
CA ARG A 66 -24.73 38.28 2.77
C ARG A 66 -23.54 37.38 2.43
N LEU A 67 -23.01 37.49 1.21
CA LEU A 67 -21.82 36.73 0.78
C LEU A 67 -20.57 37.08 1.58
N LEU A 68 -20.35 38.36 1.90
CA LEU A 68 -19.24 38.78 2.76
C LEU A 68 -19.38 38.21 4.18
N SER A 69 -20.56 38.26 4.79
CA SER A 69 -20.76 37.65 6.12
C SER A 69 -20.53 36.14 6.09
N MET A 70 -21.05 35.43 5.09
CA MET A 70 -20.82 34.00 4.92
C MET A 70 -19.32 33.67 4.73
N LEU A 71 -18.60 34.45 3.92
CA LEU A 71 -17.16 34.29 3.71
C LEU A 71 -16.38 34.48 5.02
N ILE A 72 -16.67 35.53 5.78
CA ILE A 72 -15.97 35.83 7.03
C ILE A 72 -16.26 34.75 8.08
N LYS A 73 -17.54 34.35 8.24
CA LYS A 73 -17.93 33.21 9.09
C LYS A 73 -17.25 31.91 8.68
N TYR A 74 -17.08 31.65 7.38
CA TYR A 74 -16.33 30.50 6.89
C TYR A 74 -14.89 30.48 7.43
N HIS A 75 -14.15 31.59 7.31
CA HIS A 75 -12.78 31.68 7.84
C HIS A 75 -12.74 31.52 9.37
N LEU A 76 -13.69 32.13 10.09
CA LEU A 76 -13.82 31.95 11.53
C LEU A 76 -14.08 30.49 11.91
N GLY A 77 -14.94 29.79 11.16
CA GLY A 77 -15.26 28.38 11.37
C GLY A 77 -14.07 27.45 11.12
N VAL A 78 -13.31 27.70 10.05
CA VAL A 78 -12.07 26.95 9.74
C VAL A 78 -11.03 27.17 10.84
N ILE A 79 -10.77 28.41 11.23
CA ILE A 79 -9.80 28.70 12.30
C ILE A 79 -10.23 28.07 13.62
N ALA A 80 -11.52 28.15 13.99
CA ALA A 80 -12.03 27.52 15.21
C ALA A 80 -11.81 26.01 15.20
N HIS A 81 -12.05 25.35 14.05
CA HIS A 81 -11.78 23.91 13.91
C HIS A 81 -10.29 23.58 14.10
N GLU A 82 -9.39 24.39 13.53
CA GLU A 82 -7.95 24.17 13.58
C GLU A 82 -7.29 24.57 14.92
N THR A 83 -7.97 25.38 15.76
CA THR A 83 -7.44 25.94 17.03
C THR A 83 -8.09 25.35 18.29
N ASP A 84 -8.48 24.07 18.23
CA ASP A 84 -9.07 23.26 19.32
C ASP A 84 -10.50 23.59 19.76
N ASP A 85 -11.23 24.46 19.02
CA ASP A 85 -12.67 24.67 19.20
C ASP A 85 -13.49 24.01 18.07
N ARG A 86 -13.35 22.68 17.99
CA ARG A 86 -13.88 21.87 16.88
C ARG A 86 -15.39 21.85 16.78
N SER A 87 -16.08 22.01 17.90
CA SER A 87 -17.55 21.97 17.95
C SER A 87 -18.13 23.27 17.42
N SER A 88 -17.67 24.42 17.92
CA SER A 88 -18.15 25.72 17.46
C SER A 88 -17.77 26.00 16.01
N GLY A 89 -16.57 25.58 15.56
CA GLY A 89 -16.20 25.69 14.14
C GLY A 89 -17.14 24.93 13.21
N CYS A 90 -17.51 23.70 13.58
CA CYS A 90 -18.44 22.87 12.81
C CYS A 90 -19.85 23.49 12.77
N GLU A 91 -20.32 24.06 13.87
CA GLU A 91 -21.64 24.71 13.94
C GLU A 91 -21.69 25.96 13.05
N ILE A 92 -20.65 26.81 13.12
CA ILE A 92 -20.51 27.99 12.26
C ILE A 92 -20.55 27.58 10.78
N LEU A 93 -19.75 26.59 10.38
CA LEU A 93 -19.71 26.12 8.99
C LEU A 93 -21.03 25.50 8.54
N THR A 94 -21.74 24.80 9.42
CA THR A 94 -23.07 24.25 9.12
C THR A 94 -24.07 25.37 8.85
N ASN A 95 -24.06 26.43 9.67
CA ASN A 95 -24.93 27.58 9.47
C ASN A 95 -24.60 28.31 8.14
N VAL A 96 -23.32 28.48 7.83
CA VAL A 96 -22.90 29.05 6.53
C VAL A 96 -23.37 28.19 5.36
N LEU A 97 -23.34 26.86 5.49
CA LEU A 97 -23.84 25.96 4.44
C LEU A 97 -25.34 26.14 4.18
N GLU A 98 -26.16 26.23 5.24
CA GLU A 98 -27.60 26.44 5.08
C GLU A 98 -27.91 27.77 4.38
N GLU A 99 -27.15 28.83 4.67
CA GLU A 99 -27.31 30.14 4.03
C GLU A 99 -26.84 30.14 2.56
N ILE A 100 -25.69 29.53 2.24
CA ILE A 100 -25.10 29.60 0.88
C ILE A 100 -25.84 28.72 -0.14
N ARG A 101 -26.61 27.72 0.30
CA ARG A 101 -27.37 26.80 -0.57
C ARG A 101 -28.28 27.51 -1.58
N GLU A 102 -28.85 28.66 -1.22
CA GLU A 102 -29.71 29.46 -2.12
C GLU A 102 -28.99 29.94 -3.39
N VAL A 103 -27.67 30.10 -3.30
CA VAL A 103 -26.82 30.65 -4.37
C VAL A 103 -25.69 29.70 -4.76
N ALA A 104 -25.71 28.45 -4.29
CA ALA A 104 -24.63 27.47 -4.47
C ALA A 104 -24.40 27.06 -5.94
N ILE A 105 -25.39 27.23 -6.83
CA ILE A 105 -25.23 26.97 -8.28
C ILE A 105 -24.95 28.23 -9.11
N LYS A 106 -24.92 29.40 -8.46
CA LYS A 106 -24.67 30.69 -9.11
C LYS A 106 -23.17 31.03 -9.05
N PRO A 107 -22.64 31.82 -10.00
CA PRO A 107 -21.21 32.14 -10.02
C PRO A 107 -20.74 32.80 -8.72
N GLU A 108 -21.57 33.60 -8.07
CA GLU A 108 -21.22 34.36 -6.86
C GLU A 108 -21.09 33.47 -5.60
N GLY A 109 -21.74 32.29 -5.58
CA GLY A 109 -21.83 31.45 -4.39
C GLY A 109 -21.17 30.08 -4.50
N CYS A 110 -21.03 29.54 -5.72
CA CYS A 110 -20.59 28.15 -5.92
C CYS A 110 -19.19 27.85 -5.39
N TYR A 111 -18.23 28.76 -5.53
CA TYR A 111 -16.87 28.57 -5.01
C TYR A 111 -16.85 28.49 -3.47
N LEU A 112 -17.57 29.39 -2.79
CA LEU A 112 -17.68 29.37 -1.33
C LEU A 112 -18.43 28.12 -0.84
N ALA A 113 -19.53 27.74 -1.53
CA ALA A 113 -20.28 26.53 -1.20
C ALA A 113 -19.41 25.26 -1.25
N LEU A 114 -18.61 25.08 -2.32
CA LEU A 114 -17.68 23.96 -2.43
C LEU A 114 -16.64 23.97 -1.31
N ASN A 115 -16.08 25.13 -0.96
CA ASN A 115 -15.11 25.25 0.13
C ASN A 115 -15.73 24.88 1.49
N VAL A 116 -16.95 25.32 1.78
CA VAL A 116 -17.68 24.98 3.01
C VAL A 116 -17.94 23.48 3.09
N LEU A 117 -18.47 22.89 2.01
CA LEU A 117 -18.75 21.46 1.93
C LEU A 117 -17.48 20.60 2.08
N ASN A 118 -16.38 21.01 1.45
CA ASN A 118 -15.09 20.35 1.61
C ASN A 118 -14.63 20.38 3.06
N GLN A 119 -14.69 21.54 3.73
CA GLN A 119 -14.28 21.66 5.13
C GLN A 119 -15.16 20.80 6.05
N LEU A 120 -16.48 20.81 5.86
CA LEU A 120 -17.36 19.90 6.60
C LEU A 120 -17.04 18.43 6.32
N GLY A 121 -16.75 18.08 5.07
CA GLY A 121 -16.27 16.75 4.66
C GLY A 121 -15.01 16.32 5.42
N VAL A 122 -14.00 17.20 5.50
CA VAL A 122 -12.76 16.96 6.28
C VAL A 122 -13.08 16.77 7.76
N ILE A 123 -13.86 17.67 8.36
CA ILE A 123 -14.21 17.63 9.79
C ILE A 123 -14.86 16.30 10.17
N TRP A 124 -15.81 15.82 9.37
CA TRP A 124 -16.51 14.57 9.65
C TRP A 124 -15.66 13.33 9.33
N ASN A 125 -14.79 13.40 8.32
CA ASN A 125 -13.80 12.35 8.03
C ASN A 125 -12.83 12.18 9.20
N ASP A 126 -12.30 13.28 9.74
CA ASP A 126 -11.36 13.27 10.88
C ASP A 126 -12.02 12.78 12.19
N ARG A 127 -13.35 12.90 12.29
CA ARG A 127 -14.16 12.34 13.39
C ARG A 127 -14.46 10.84 13.22
N GLY A 128 -14.13 10.24 12.07
CA GLY A 128 -14.47 8.86 11.73
C GLY A 128 -15.94 8.63 11.35
N GLU A 129 -16.70 9.71 11.10
CA GLU A 129 -18.11 9.66 10.70
C GLU A 129 -18.21 9.72 9.17
N PHE A 130 -17.74 8.66 8.52
CA PHE A 130 -17.49 8.62 7.07
C PHE A 130 -18.76 8.80 6.23
N GLU A 131 -19.92 8.34 6.70
CA GLU A 131 -21.20 8.51 5.99
C GLU A 131 -21.64 9.97 5.93
N LYS A 132 -21.39 10.75 6.99
CA LYS A 132 -21.68 12.20 6.98
C LYS A 132 -20.69 12.95 6.09
N ALA A 133 -19.41 12.60 6.17
CA ALA A 133 -18.39 13.16 5.28
C ALA A 133 -18.77 12.92 3.81
N LEU A 134 -19.23 11.70 3.49
CA LEU A 134 -19.69 11.35 2.16
C LEU A 134 -20.87 12.20 1.69
N GLN A 135 -21.86 12.48 2.55
CA GLN A 135 -23.00 13.33 2.19
C GLN A 135 -22.56 14.74 1.75
N TYR A 136 -21.70 15.40 2.52
CA TYR A 136 -21.21 16.74 2.15
C TYR A 136 -20.37 16.73 0.88
N LEU A 137 -19.50 15.74 0.71
CA LEU A 137 -18.61 15.67 -0.45
C LEU A 137 -19.35 15.27 -1.74
N THR A 138 -20.39 14.45 -1.65
CA THR A 138 -21.27 14.13 -2.79
C THR A 138 -22.15 15.34 -3.17
N GLU A 139 -22.61 16.12 -2.18
CA GLU A 139 -23.28 17.41 -2.44
C GLU A 139 -22.35 18.37 -3.20
N ALA A 140 -21.06 18.44 -2.84
CA ALA A 140 -20.07 19.24 -3.55
C ALA A 140 -19.87 18.77 -5.00
N GLU A 141 -19.83 17.45 -5.23
CA GLU A 141 -19.75 16.86 -6.57
C GLU A 141 -20.98 17.21 -7.43
N ASP A 142 -22.18 17.14 -6.86
CA ASP A 142 -23.41 17.48 -7.55
C ASP A 142 -23.49 18.98 -7.91
N ILE A 143 -23.07 19.85 -6.99
CA ILE A 143 -22.99 21.29 -7.27
C ILE A 143 -21.99 21.56 -8.39
N TYR A 144 -20.79 20.97 -8.32
CA TYR A 144 -19.77 21.15 -9.35
C TYR A 144 -20.28 20.77 -10.74
N LYS A 145 -20.92 19.59 -10.88
CA LYS A 145 -21.50 19.12 -12.15
C LYS A 145 -22.56 20.10 -12.67
N LYS A 146 -23.49 20.52 -11.82
CA LYS A 146 -24.55 21.49 -12.19
C LYS A 146 -23.96 22.83 -12.63
N VAL A 147 -22.96 23.35 -11.92
CA VAL A 147 -22.30 24.63 -12.25
C VAL A 147 -21.58 24.52 -13.59
N LYS A 148 -20.89 23.41 -13.86
CA LYS A 148 -20.24 23.18 -15.16
C LYS A 148 -21.20 23.10 -16.33
N ASP A 149 -22.38 22.53 -16.12
CA ASP A 149 -23.38 22.38 -17.18
C ASP A 149 -24.17 23.68 -17.44
N THR A 150 -24.42 24.47 -16.39
CA THR A 150 -25.35 25.60 -16.46
C THR A 150 -24.68 26.98 -16.50
N CYS A 151 -23.52 27.13 -15.87
CA CYS A 151 -22.89 28.43 -15.68
C CYS A 151 -21.92 28.76 -16.82
N LYS A 152 -22.10 29.93 -17.44
CA LYS A 152 -21.24 30.44 -18.52
C LYS A 152 -20.17 31.41 -18.01
N MET A 153 -20.33 31.89 -16.78
CA MET A 153 -19.43 32.83 -16.12
C MET A 153 -18.47 32.07 -15.22
N ARG A 154 -17.26 32.61 -15.00
CA ARG A 154 -16.36 32.00 -14.02
C ARG A 154 -16.97 32.13 -12.61
N PRO A 155 -16.84 31.11 -11.76
CA PRO A 155 -17.11 31.22 -10.33
C PRO A 155 -16.31 32.35 -9.69
N TYR A 156 -16.93 33.10 -8.78
CA TYR A 156 -16.28 34.15 -8.01
C TYR A 156 -15.38 33.51 -6.96
N GLU A 157 -14.10 33.88 -6.95
CA GLU A 157 -13.20 33.56 -5.85
C GLU A 157 -13.53 34.42 -4.62
N PHE A 158 -12.87 34.15 -3.49
CA PHE A 158 -13.17 34.88 -2.25
C PHE A 158 -12.99 36.40 -2.38
N GLU A 159 -11.96 36.82 -3.10
CA GLU A 159 -11.64 38.23 -3.33
C GLU A 159 -12.67 38.92 -4.25
N ASP A 160 -13.25 38.18 -5.21
CA ASP A 160 -14.23 38.71 -6.17
C ASP A 160 -15.53 39.14 -5.46
N ILE A 161 -15.84 38.57 -4.29
CA ILE A 161 -17.03 38.93 -3.49
C ILE A 161 -16.96 40.40 -3.01
N PHE A 162 -15.76 40.96 -2.84
CA PHE A 162 -15.59 42.36 -2.41
C PHE A 162 -15.86 43.36 -3.53
N THR A 163 -15.72 42.97 -4.80
CA THR A 163 -15.95 43.87 -5.94
C THR A 163 -17.26 43.59 -6.67
N MET A 164 -17.73 42.33 -6.65
CA MET A 164 -18.87 41.83 -7.43
C MET A 164 -18.74 42.19 -8.92
N GLU A 165 -17.51 42.26 -9.42
CA GLU A 165 -17.22 42.58 -10.80
C GLU A 165 -17.30 41.33 -11.67
N ASN A 166 -18.03 41.45 -12.77
CA ASN A 166 -18.14 40.39 -13.77
C ASN A 166 -16.91 40.41 -14.66
N ASP A 167 -16.03 39.45 -14.48
CA ASP A 167 -14.98 39.15 -15.46
C ASP A 167 -15.43 37.99 -16.36
N GLU A 168 -15.57 38.26 -17.65
CA GLU A 168 -15.85 37.24 -18.68
C GLU A 168 -14.59 36.41 -19.04
N ASN A 169 -13.42 36.74 -18.49
CA ASN A 169 -12.20 35.97 -18.72
C ASN A 169 -12.30 34.56 -18.14
N LYS A 170 -11.87 33.61 -18.97
CA LYS A 170 -12.19 32.19 -18.90
C LYS A 170 -11.21 31.38 -18.06
N ASP A 171 -10.97 31.76 -16.82
CA ASP A 171 -10.17 30.90 -15.95
C ASP A 171 -11.03 30.26 -14.84
N TRP A 172 -11.07 28.93 -14.85
CA TRP A 172 -11.76 28.10 -13.88
C TRP A 172 -10.77 27.40 -12.93
N ILE A 173 -9.47 27.68 -13.04
CA ILE A 173 -8.39 26.99 -12.32
C ILE A 173 -8.67 26.89 -10.81
N ALA A 174 -9.05 27.99 -10.14
CA ALA A 174 -9.33 27.95 -8.70
C ALA A 174 -10.51 27.01 -8.37
N PHE A 175 -11.58 27.05 -9.15
CA PHE A 175 -12.73 26.16 -8.98
C PHE A 175 -12.36 24.69 -9.25
N GLU A 176 -11.54 24.43 -10.28
CA GLU A 176 -11.02 23.09 -10.57
C GLU A 176 -10.15 22.55 -9.42
N LYS A 177 -9.32 23.41 -8.79
CA LYS A 177 -8.50 23.03 -7.63
C LYS A 177 -9.35 22.64 -6.43
N VAL A 178 -10.35 23.46 -6.09
CA VAL A 178 -11.26 23.18 -4.96
C VAL A 178 -12.03 21.89 -5.20
N PHE A 179 -12.49 21.64 -6.44
CA PHE A 179 -13.17 20.39 -6.73
C PHE A 179 -12.22 19.17 -6.72
N THR A 180 -10.97 19.32 -7.15
CA THR A 180 -9.96 18.25 -7.04
C THR A 180 -9.73 17.87 -5.58
N TYR A 181 -9.78 18.85 -4.66
CA TYR A 181 -9.74 18.61 -3.22
C TYR A 181 -10.98 17.82 -2.74
N SER A 182 -12.17 18.12 -3.26
CA SER A 182 -13.39 17.32 -2.99
C SER A 182 -13.18 15.85 -3.37
N LEU A 183 -12.67 15.60 -4.58
CA LEU A 183 -12.43 14.24 -5.07
C LEU A 183 -11.37 13.49 -4.26
N TYR A 184 -10.34 14.20 -3.79
CA TYR A 184 -9.31 13.62 -2.93
C TYR A 184 -9.89 13.09 -1.61
N TYR A 185 -10.78 13.84 -0.96
CA TYR A 185 -11.46 13.36 0.24
C TYR A 185 -12.53 12.31 -0.04
N LEU A 186 -13.23 12.38 -1.18
CA LEU A 186 -14.12 11.29 -1.61
C LEU A 186 -13.35 9.97 -1.73
N ALA A 187 -12.14 10.01 -2.31
CA ALA A 187 -11.31 8.82 -2.42
C ALA A 187 -10.95 8.24 -1.04
N GLN A 188 -10.59 9.08 -0.06
CA GLN A 188 -10.29 8.64 1.30
C GLN A 188 -11.52 8.06 2.01
N VAL A 189 -12.66 8.76 1.95
CA VAL A 189 -13.91 8.34 2.59
C VAL A 189 -14.39 7.00 2.03
N TYR A 190 -14.37 6.82 0.70
CA TYR A 190 -14.71 5.53 0.10
C TYR A 190 -13.73 4.41 0.49
N GLY A 191 -12.44 4.72 0.68
CA GLY A 191 -11.46 3.77 1.20
C GLY A 191 -11.76 3.34 2.64
N HIS A 192 -12.15 4.28 3.51
CA HIS A 192 -12.59 3.98 4.87
C HIS A 192 -13.90 3.18 4.94
N LEU A 193 -14.80 3.39 3.97
CA LEU A 193 -16.03 2.62 3.80
C LEU A 193 -15.82 1.27 3.10
N HIS A 194 -14.57 0.88 2.81
CA HIS A 194 -14.21 -0.36 2.11
C HIS A 194 -14.80 -0.50 0.68
N ASP A 195 -15.16 0.61 0.03
CA ASP A 195 -15.49 0.66 -1.40
C ASP A 195 -14.24 0.99 -2.21
N ASP A 196 -13.33 0.01 -2.30
CA ASP A 196 -12.03 0.19 -2.91
C ASP A 196 -12.12 0.58 -4.40
N LYS A 197 -13.16 0.12 -5.10
CA LYS A 197 -13.37 0.42 -6.52
C LYS A 197 -13.61 1.92 -6.74
N LYS A 198 -14.52 2.52 -5.96
CA LYS A 198 -14.76 3.97 -6.05
C LYS A 198 -13.58 4.77 -5.55
N SER A 199 -12.94 4.34 -4.46
CA SER A 199 -11.72 4.99 -3.96
C SER A 199 -10.65 5.07 -5.05
N ALA A 200 -10.37 3.96 -5.74
CA ALA A 200 -9.42 3.91 -6.85
C ALA A 200 -9.84 4.79 -8.05
N MET A 201 -11.14 4.83 -8.38
CA MET A 201 -11.68 5.70 -9.42
C MET A 201 -11.43 7.18 -9.11
N TYR A 202 -11.75 7.64 -7.90
CA TYR A 202 -11.52 9.03 -7.50
C TYR A 202 -10.03 9.37 -7.41
N CYS A 203 -9.19 8.48 -6.87
CA CYS A 203 -7.73 8.65 -6.89
C CYS A 203 -7.19 8.86 -8.31
N ARG A 204 -7.68 8.08 -9.28
CA ARG A 204 -7.28 8.21 -10.69
C ARG A 204 -7.71 9.56 -11.27
N GLU A 205 -8.93 10.00 -10.98
CA GLU A 205 -9.44 11.28 -11.47
C GLU A 205 -8.67 12.46 -10.85
N VAL A 206 -8.31 12.38 -9.56
CA VAL A 206 -7.44 13.37 -8.90
C VAL A 206 -6.08 13.47 -9.60
N LEU A 207 -5.42 12.33 -9.84
CA LEU A 207 -4.12 12.29 -10.54
C LEU A 207 -4.20 12.91 -11.95
N LYS A 208 -5.31 12.65 -12.65
CA LYS A 208 -5.57 13.20 -13.99
C LYS A 208 -5.75 14.71 -13.94
N ARG A 209 -6.58 15.22 -13.03
CA ARG A 209 -6.83 16.66 -12.86
C ARG A 209 -5.57 17.40 -12.43
N GLN A 210 -4.76 16.82 -11.55
CA GLN A 210 -3.45 17.35 -11.17
C GLN A 210 -2.55 17.49 -12.40
N LEU A 211 -2.46 16.44 -13.22
CA LEU A 211 -1.68 16.48 -14.46
C LEU A 211 -2.17 17.54 -15.45
N ASP A 212 -3.49 17.61 -15.68
CA ASP A 212 -4.11 18.55 -16.61
C ASP A 212 -3.89 20.01 -16.17
N SER A 213 -3.88 20.27 -14.86
CA SER A 213 -3.59 21.59 -14.30
C SER A 213 -2.11 21.99 -14.36
N GLY A 214 -1.21 21.00 -14.42
CA GLY A 214 0.24 21.20 -14.30
C GLY A 214 0.73 21.59 -12.90
N GLU A 215 -0.16 21.69 -11.91
CA GLU A 215 0.15 22.07 -10.54
C GLU A 215 0.06 20.86 -9.59
N PHE A 216 1.21 20.26 -9.31
CA PHE A 216 1.34 19.20 -8.32
C PHE A 216 2.78 19.09 -7.85
N GLU A 217 2.95 18.59 -6.62
CA GLU A 217 4.25 18.17 -6.12
C GLU A 217 4.59 16.82 -6.79
N THR A 218 5.73 16.76 -7.48
CA THR A 218 6.05 15.63 -8.37
C THR A 218 6.29 14.35 -7.59
N ILE A 219 6.92 14.44 -6.42
CA ILE A 219 7.25 13.29 -5.58
C ILE A 219 5.97 12.65 -5.04
N ASP A 220 5.04 13.43 -4.49
CA ASP A 220 3.72 13.03 -4.01
C ASP A 220 2.89 12.40 -5.14
N TRP A 221 2.88 13.02 -6.32
CA TRP A 221 2.17 12.48 -7.47
C TRP A 221 2.71 11.09 -7.87
N VAL A 222 4.03 10.91 -7.87
CA VAL A 222 4.68 9.62 -8.12
C VAL A 222 4.30 8.59 -7.06
N PHE A 223 4.30 8.95 -5.78
CA PHE A 223 3.88 8.05 -4.69
C PHE A 223 2.42 7.65 -4.80
N ASN A 224 1.54 8.59 -5.14
CA ASN A 224 0.12 8.32 -5.36
C ASN A 224 -0.10 7.37 -6.55
N CYS A 225 0.65 7.53 -7.66
CA CYS A 225 0.63 6.59 -8.77
C CYS A 225 1.10 5.18 -8.36
N VAL A 226 2.18 5.07 -7.59
CA VAL A 226 2.70 3.76 -7.11
C VAL A 226 1.70 3.08 -6.17
N THR A 227 1.07 3.84 -5.28
CA THR A 227 0.05 3.35 -4.35
C THR A 227 -1.18 2.85 -5.08
N LEU A 228 -1.69 3.63 -6.04
CA LEU A 228 -2.83 3.22 -6.87
C LEU A 228 -2.48 2.01 -7.75
N ALA A 229 -1.25 1.93 -8.27
CA ALA A 229 -0.79 0.74 -8.98
C ALA A 229 -0.77 -0.49 -8.08
N HIS A 230 -0.39 -0.36 -6.81
CA HIS A 230 -0.43 -1.47 -5.85
C HIS A 230 -1.85 -2.01 -5.65
N HIS A 231 -2.84 -1.12 -5.55
CA HIS A 231 -4.25 -1.50 -5.48
C HIS A 231 -4.67 -2.31 -6.73
N TYR A 232 -4.37 -1.81 -7.94
CA TYR A 232 -4.69 -2.55 -9.17
C TYR A 232 -3.96 -3.90 -9.30
N ILE A 233 -2.72 -4.00 -8.79
CA ILE A 233 -1.98 -5.27 -8.74
C ILE A 233 -2.73 -6.30 -7.89
N GLN A 234 -3.27 -5.90 -6.74
CA GLN A 234 -4.04 -6.79 -5.86
C GLN A 234 -5.34 -7.29 -6.51
N GLN A 235 -5.91 -6.51 -7.43
CA GLN A 235 -7.11 -6.85 -8.21
C GLN A 235 -6.79 -7.60 -9.52
N ASN A 236 -5.52 -7.93 -9.78
CA ASN A 236 -5.02 -8.51 -11.05
C ASN A 236 -5.26 -7.63 -12.29
N SER A 237 -5.52 -6.32 -12.12
CA SER A 237 -5.65 -5.33 -13.20
C SER A 237 -4.28 -4.85 -13.66
N PHE A 238 -3.55 -5.73 -14.35
CA PHE A 238 -2.14 -5.50 -14.71
C PHE A 238 -1.93 -4.43 -15.79
N LEU A 239 -2.94 -4.10 -16.59
CA LEU A 239 -2.85 -3.03 -17.59
C LEU A 239 -2.76 -1.66 -16.91
N GLU A 240 -3.67 -1.40 -15.98
CA GLU A 240 -3.77 -0.19 -15.17
C GLU A 240 -2.53 0.01 -14.32
N ALA A 241 -2.12 -1.03 -13.59
CA ALA A 241 -0.94 -0.96 -12.75
C ALA A 241 0.33 -0.64 -13.56
N ARG A 242 0.52 -1.33 -14.70
CA ARG A 242 1.67 -1.10 -15.58
C ARG A 242 1.69 0.33 -16.12
N HIS A 243 0.52 0.84 -16.49
CA HIS A 243 0.39 2.21 -17.00
C HIS A 243 0.75 3.25 -15.95
N LEU A 244 0.21 3.13 -14.74
CA LEU A 244 0.49 4.05 -13.64
C LEU A 244 1.97 4.06 -13.27
N LEU A 245 2.60 2.88 -13.15
CA LEU A 245 4.03 2.78 -12.88
C LEU A 245 4.88 3.37 -14.03
N SER A 246 4.43 3.23 -15.27
CA SER A 246 5.12 3.82 -16.44
C SER A 246 4.97 5.34 -16.47
N CYS A 247 3.79 5.87 -16.11
CA CYS A 247 3.54 7.30 -15.97
C CYS A 247 4.39 7.90 -14.84
N ALA A 248 4.42 7.27 -13.68
CA ALA A 248 5.26 7.65 -12.54
C ALA A 248 6.74 7.69 -12.93
N ALA A 249 7.23 6.67 -13.64
CA ALA A 249 8.61 6.63 -14.13
C ALA A 249 8.93 7.78 -15.10
N HIS A 250 7.97 8.15 -15.96
CA HIS A 250 8.12 9.21 -16.95
C HIS A 250 8.17 10.60 -16.30
N VAL A 251 7.23 10.89 -15.41
CA VAL A 251 7.16 12.17 -14.70
C VAL A 251 8.38 12.35 -13.79
N LEU A 252 8.78 11.30 -13.05
CA LEU A 252 9.97 11.35 -12.20
C LEU A 252 11.25 11.61 -13.00
N LEU A 253 11.41 10.99 -14.18
CA LEU A 253 12.57 11.25 -15.04
C LEU A 253 12.61 12.69 -15.53
N LYS A 254 11.46 13.26 -15.95
CA LYS A 254 11.40 14.67 -16.35
C LYS A 254 11.78 15.60 -15.20
N TYR A 255 11.37 15.27 -13.97
CA TYR A 255 11.73 16.04 -12.79
C TYR A 255 13.22 15.93 -12.45
N GLU A 256 13.79 14.72 -12.52
CA GLU A 256 15.22 14.50 -12.34
C GLU A 256 16.07 15.34 -13.31
N ILE A 257 15.72 15.34 -14.60
CA ILE A 257 16.44 16.14 -15.62
C ILE A 257 16.37 17.64 -15.29
N LYS A 258 15.21 18.13 -14.80
CA LYS A 258 15.06 19.53 -14.39
C LYS A 258 15.93 19.87 -13.18
N VAL A 259 15.98 18.99 -12.18
CA VAL A 259 16.81 19.17 -10.97
C VAL A 259 18.30 19.11 -11.30
N GLU A 260 18.72 18.22 -12.20
CA GLU A 260 20.10 18.12 -12.67
C GLU A 260 20.57 19.37 -13.42
N GLN A 261 19.67 20.11 -14.07
CA GLN A 261 20.01 21.38 -14.72
C GLN A 261 20.23 22.52 -13.72
N ASN A 262 19.68 22.44 -12.49
CA ASN A 262 19.72 23.48 -11.46
C ASN A 262 20.20 22.92 -10.10
N ILE A 263 21.43 22.41 -10.06
CA ILE A 263 21.98 21.63 -8.93
C ILE A 263 22.15 22.45 -7.63
N GLU A 264 22.57 23.72 -7.72
CA GLU A 264 22.92 24.52 -6.53
C GLU A 264 21.70 24.89 -5.67
N GLU A 265 20.50 24.96 -6.25
CA GLU A 265 19.26 25.32 -5.55
C GLU A 265 18.53 24.11 -4.95
N ASN A 266 18.82 22.88 -5.41
CA ASN A 266 17.99 21.70 -5.17
C ASN A 266 18.74 20.53 -4.52
N ARG A 267 19.74 20.81 -3.66
CA ARG A 267 20.57 19.75 -3.05
C ARG A 267 19.74 18.73 -2.25
N ASP A 268 18.68 19.18 -1.60
CA ASP A 268 17.79 18.34 -0.79
C ASP A 268 16.82 17.49 -1.63
N ALA A 269 16.50 17.91 -2.86
CA ALA A 269 15.59 17.22 -3.76
C ALA A 269 16.11 15.85 -4.24
N TRP A 270 17.43 15.66 -4.29
CA TRP A 270 18.04 14.39 -4.69
C TRP A 270 17.69 13.25 -3.73
N THR A 271 17.53 13.54 -2.44
CA THR A 271 17.13 12.53 -1.44
C THR A 271 15.72 12.01 -1.76
N GLU A 272 14.80 12.92 -2.06
CA GLU A 272 13.42 12.60 -2.43
C GLU A 272 13.36 11.85 -3.77
N ILE A 273 14.13 12.28 -4.77
CA ILE A 273 14.22 11.58 -6.06
C ILE A 273 14.72 10.15 -5.87
N HIS A 274 15.79 9.94 -5.10
CA HIS A 274 16.30 8.60 -4.82
C HIS A 274 15.28 7.74 -4.08
N HIS A 275 14.57 8.32 -3.12
CA HIS A 275 13.50 7.64 -2.41
C HIS A 275 12.36 7.22 -3.36
N SER A 276 11.88 8.13 -4.22
CA SER A 276 10.84 7.84 -5.21
C SER A 276 11.27 6.78 -6.22
N LYS A 277 12.53 6.79 -6.67
CA LYS A 277 13.07 5.73 -7.54
C LYS A 277 13.07 4.36 -6.86
N ALA A 278 13.41 4.32 -5.58
CA ALA A 278 13.39 3.09 -4.81
C ALA A 278 11.95 2.58 -4.60
N SER A 279 11.02 3.46 -4.24
CA SER A 279 9.59 3.17 -4.11
C SER A 279 8.98 2.67 -5.43
N LEU A 280 9.23 3.35 -6.54
CA LEU A 280 8.83 2.93 -7.87
C LEU A 280 9.40 1.55 -8.24
N SER A 281 10.65 1.28 -7.85
CA SER A 281 11.27 -0.03 -8.05
C SER A 281 10.61 -1.13 -7.22
N CYS A 282 10.18 -0.82 -5.98
CA CYS A 282 9.34 -1.72 -5.20
C CYS A 282 7.98 -1.96 -5.89
N GLY A 283 7.36 -0.94 -6.47
CA GLY A 283 6.15 -1.07 -7.28
C GLY A 283 6.32 -2.05 -8.45
N TRP A 284 7.38 -1.90 -9.23
CA TRP A 284 7.72 -2.81 -10.33
C TRP A 284 8.05 -4.23 -9.88
N LEU A 285 8.70 -4.38 -8.72
CA LEU A 285 8.97 -5.69 -8.12
C LEU A 285 7.65 -6.39 -7.74
N LYS A 286 6.73 -5.68 -7.06
CA LYS A 286 5.40 -6.20 -6.71
C LYS A 286 4.57 -6.54 -7.95
N TYR A 287 4.60 -5.69 -8.98
CA TYR A 287 3.95 -5.96 -10.26
C TYR A 287 4.43 -7.30 -10.84
N SER A 288 5.75 -7.46 -10.92
CA SER A 288 6.39 -8.63 -11.53
C SER A 288 6.13 -9.92 -10.76
N ILE A 289 6.15 -9.86 -9.42
CA ILE A 289 5.86 -11.02 -8.56
C ILE A 289 4.43 -11.50 -8.76
N ASN A 290 3.46 -10.59 -8.74
CA ASN A 290 2.05 -10.95 -8.89
C ASN A 290 1.74 -11.41 -10.31
N LEU A 291 2.30 -10.75 -11.34
CA LEU A 291 2.14 -11.19 -12.71
C LEU A 291 2.72 -12.59 -12.95
N LEU A 292 3.86 -12.93 -12.34
CA LEU A 292 4.43 -14.30 -12.36
C LEU A 292 3.63 -15.30 -11.50
N ALA A 293 2.88 -14.85 -10.50
CA ALA A 293 2.01 -15.73 -9.71
C ALA A 293 0.72 -16.07 -10.47
N CYS A 294 0.24 -15.15 -11.31
CA CYS A 294 -0.90 -15.34 -12.19
C CYS A 294 -0.55 -16.29 -13.33
N ALA A 295 -0.69 -17.60 -13.10
CA ALA A 295 -0.77 -18.56 -14.18
C ALA A 295 -2.09 -18.32 -14.93
N VAL A 296 -2.08 -17.42 -15.93
CA VAL A 296 -3.23 -17.24 -16.81
C VAL A 296 -3.50 -18.58 -17.48
N LYS A 297 -4.61 -19.21 -17.13
CA LYS A 297 -5.14 -20.31 -17.93
C LYS A 297 -5.52 -19.69 -19.28
N PRO A 298 -4.99 -20.18 -20.40
CA PRO A 298 -5.19 -19.55 -21.71
C PRO A 298 -6.66 -19.42 -22.16
N ASP A 299 -7.60 -20.10 -21.47
CA ASP A 299 -9.03 -20.05 -21.74
C ASP A 299 -9.78 -18.88 -21.06
N GLU A 300 -9.19 -18.22 -20.05
CA GLU A 300 -9.77 -17.01 -19.44
C GLU A 300 -9.14 -15.77 -20.08
N LYS A 301 -9.41 -15.58 -21.38
CA LYS A 301 -9.38 -14.22 -21.92
C LYS A 301 -10.58 -13.51 -21.35
N THR A 302 -10.39 -12.81 -20.23
CA THR A 302 -11.38 -11.83 -19.81
C THR A 302 -11.51 -10.80 -20.94
N ASP A 303 -12.70 -10.71 -21.49
CA ASP A 303 -13.12 -9.67 -22.44
C ASP A 303 -13.29 -8.33 -21.70
N ASP A 304 -12.44 -8.07 -20.70
CA ASP A 304 -12.43 -6.88 -19.86
C ASP A 304 -11.70 -5.77 -20.64
N THR A 305 -12.31 -5.39 -21.75
CA THR A 305 -12.16 -4.07 -22.33
C THR A 305 -13.23 -3.15 -21.74
N GLU A 306 -13.42 -3.17 -20.41
CA GLU A 306 -13.78 -1.92 -19.74
C GLU A 306 -12.73 -0.90 -20.18
N THR A 307 -13.18 0.21 -20.75
CA THR A 307 -12.35 1.08 -21.59
C THR A 307 -11.19 1.66 -20.78
N PHE A 308 -10.03 1.00 -20.87
CA PHE A 308 -8.81 1.39 -20.17
C PHE A 308 -8.43 2.83 -20.55
N CYS A 309 -8.65 3.77 -19.64
CA CYS A 309 -8.48 5.20 -19.90
C CYS A 309 -7.06 5.68 -19.53
N LYS A 310 -6.13 5.72 -20.49
CA LYS A 310 -4.75 6.17 -20.23
C LYS A 310 -4.70 7.55 -19.54
N LEU A 311 -3.95 7.62 -18.43
CA LEU A 311 -3.63 8.85 -17.69
C LEU A 311 -2.68 9.75 -18.49
N ILE A 312 -1.63 9.16 -19.08
CA ILE A 312 -0.70 9.87 -19.97
C ILE A 312 -0.65 9.16 -21.33
N VAL A 313 -0.93 9.91 -22.40
CA VAL A 313 -0.75 9.44 -23.78
C VAL A 313 0.54 10.05 -24.33
N ASP A 314 1.66 9.37 -24.09
CA ASP A 314 3.01 9.80 -24.49
C ASP A 314 3.76 8.59 -25.10
N GLU A 315 4.60 8.85 -26.11
CA GLU A 315 5.37 7.82 -26.81
C GLU A 315 6.39 7.13 -25.87
N GLU A 316 7.02 7.88 -24.97
CA GLU A 316 7.98 7.35 -24.01
C GLU A 316 7.31 6.48 -22.95
N VAL A 317 6.09 6.82 -22.54
CA VAL A 317 5.27 5.95 -21.67
C VAL A 317 4.96 4.65 -22.40
N SER A 318 4.53 4.73 -23.66
CA SER A 318 4.21 3.54 -24.47
C SER A 318 5.45 2.65 -24.71
N LYS A 319 6.63 3.24 -24.93
CA LYS A 319 7.90 2.51 -25.03
C LYS A 319 8.24 1.76 -23.75
N ARG A 320 7.96 2.34 -22.57
CA ARG A 320 8.16 1.68 -21.27
C ARG A 320 7.19 0.52 -21.08
N GLU A 321 5.91 0.73 -21.38
CA GLU A 321 4.88 -0.31 -21.31
C GLU A 321 5.22 -1.51 -22.19
N ASN A 322 5.73 -1.29 -23.39
CA ASN A 322 6.08 -2.36 -24.33
C ASN A 322 7.29 -3.20 -23.89
N ARG A 323 8.11 -2.73 -22.95
CA ARG A 323 9.24 -3.51 -22.40
C ARG A 323 8.80 -4.58 -21.40
N ILE A 324 7.58 -4.47 -20.86
CA ILE A 324 7.10 -5.31 -19.76
C ILE A 324 5.70 -5.80 -20.14
N PRO A 325 5.51 -7.12 -20.35
CA PRO A 325 4.20 -7.65 -20.70
C PRO A 325 3.23 -7.53 -19.50
N TYR A 326 1.94 -7.67 -19.79
CA TYR A 326 0.86 -7.71 -18.79
C TYR A 326 0.20 -9.09 -18.67
N ILE A 327 0.64 -10.04 -19.51
CA ILE A 327 0.24 -11.46 -19.52
C ILE A 327 1.52 -12.28 -19.79
N ILE A 328 1.62 -13.45 -19.19
CA ILE A 328 2.73 -14.40 -19.40
C ILE A 328 2.19 -15.66 -20.06
N THR A 329 2.74 -16.03 -21.20
CA THR A 329 2.33 -17.22 -21.96
C THR A 329 3.41 -18.29 -22.04
N ASN A 330 4.66 -17.94 -21.76
CA ASN A 330 5.80 -18.85 -21.91
C ASN A 330 6.95 -18.52 -20.95
N TYR A 331 7.88 -19.47 -20.83
CA TYR A 331 9.05 -19.32 -19.96
C TYR A 331 9.98 -18.15 -20.33
N ASN A 332 10.11 -17.82 -21.62
CA ASN A 332 11.00 -16.73 -22.05
C ASN A 332 10.46 -15.37 -21.58
N GLU A 333 9.14 -15.16 -21.66
CA GLU A 333 8.47 -13.99 -21.08
C GLU A 333 8.65 -13.94 -19.56
N ALA A 334 8.40 -15.05 -18.87
CA ALA A 334 8.59 -15.16 -17.42
C ALA A 334 10.03 -14.80 -17.00
N ARG A 335 11.02 -15.29 -17.75
CA ARG A 335 12.44 -14.99 -17.53
C ARG A 335 12.77 -13.52 -17.77
N ASN A 336 12.20 -12.90 -18.79
CA ASN A 336 12.43 -11.47 -19.06
C ASN A 336 11.86 -10.58 -17.94
N ILE A 337 10.68 -10.92 -17.43
CA ILE A 337 10.07 -10.25 -16.27
C ILE A 337 10.93 -10.46 -15.01
N PHE A 338 11.44 -11.67 -14.80
CA PHE A 338 12.36 -11.94 -13.70
C PHE A 338 13.60 -11.04 -13.76
N LEU A 339 14.25 -10.93 -14.93
CA LEU A 339 15.45 -10.08 -15.10
C LEU A 339 15.13 -8.60 -14.87
N PHE A 340 13.99 -8.15 -15.39
CA PHE A 340 13.48 -6.80 -15.15
C PHE A 340 13.30 -6.51 -13.65
N ALA A 341 12.61 -7.41 -12.93
CA ALA A 341 12.37 -7.28 -11.49
C ALA A 341 13.64 -7.41 -10.65
N GLN A 342 14.61 -8.22 -11.08
CA GLN A 342 15.92 -8.36 -10.42
C GLN A 342 16.73 -7.05 -10.49
N ASN A 343 16.67 -6.33 -11.61
CA ASN A 343 17.28 -5.00 -11.71
C ASN A 343 16.61 -4.02 -10.74
N HIS A 344 15.28 -3.99 -10.69
CA HIS A 344 14.54 -3.14 -9.74
C HIS A 344 14.79 -3.51 -8.28
N THR A 345 15.00 -4.80 -7.98
CA THR A 345 15.42 -5.24 -6.65
C THR A 345 16.76 -4.63 -6.26
N THR A 346 17.69 -4.55 -7.20
CA THR A 346 19.02 -3.95 -6.96
C THR A 346 18.90 -2.46 -6.70
N VAL A 347 18.10 -1.74 -7.49
CA VAL A 347 17.82 -0.31 -7.30
C VAL A 347 17.12 -0.04 -5.95
N ALA A 348 16.14 -0.85 -5.59
CA ALA A 348 15.45 -0.69 -4.30
C ALA A 348 16.41 -0.93 -3.12
N LYS A 349 17.26 -1.96 -3.19
CA LYS A 349 18.24 -2.28 -2.15
C LYS A 349 19.42 -1.29 -2.06
N SER A 350 19.72 -0.51 -3.10
CA SER A 350 20.75 0.54 -3.01
C SER A 350 20.30 1.73 -2.18
N TYR A 351 18.98 1.98 -2.07
CA TYR A 351 18.42 3.01 -1.20
C TYR A 351 18.01 2.45 0.16
N TYR A 352 17.15 1.43 0.17
CA TYR A 352 16.63 0.81 1.40
C TYR A 352 17.65 -0.15 2.01
N ILE A 353 18.78 0.35 2.49
CA ILE A 353 19.84 -0.46 3.09
C ILE A 353 19.42 -0.99 4.47
N LEU A 354 19.94 -2.16 4.86
CA LEU A 354 19.53 -2.87 6.08
C LEU A 354 19.70 -2.03 7.36
N ASN A 355 20.73 -1.18 7.45
CA ASN A 355 21.04 -0.43 8.67
C ASN A 355 20.06 0.74 8.92
N GLU A 356 19.53 1.34 7.87
CA GLU A 356 18.64 2.51 7.96
C GLU A 356 17.17 2.11 7.76
N TYR A 357 16.91 1.16 6.86
CA TYR A 357 15.57 0.77 6.41
C TYR A 357 15.37 -0.74 6.53
N ALA A 358 15.65 -1.30 7.72
CA ALA A 358 15.63 -2.74 7.96
C ALA A 358 14.32 -3.43 7.51
N ASN A 359 13.16 -2.83 7.80
CA ASN A 359 11.85 -3.37 7.41
C ASN A 359 11.71 -3.45 5.88
N ASN A 360 12.06 -2.38 5.15
CA ASN A 360 12.02 -2.36 3.69
C ASN A 360 13.02 -3.36 3.10
N TYR A 361 14.24 -3.43 3.62
CA TYR A 361 15.27 -4.36 3.14
C TYR A 361 14.84 -5.82 3.29
N VAL A 362 14.25 -6.17 4.46
CA VAL A 362 13.67 -7.50 4.71
C VAL A 362 12.59 -7.80 3.69
N GLN A 363 11.63 -6.90 3.52
CA GLN A 363 10.50 -7.08 2.61
C GLN A 363 10.96 -7.27 1.17
N ILE A 364 11.90 -6.44 0.68
CA ILE A 364 12.49 -6.55 -0.66
C ILE A 364 13.21 -7.90 -0.84
N THR A 365 13.87 -8.40 0.20
CA THR A 365 14.57 -9.69 0.17
C THR A 365 13.59 -10.86 0.09
N GLN A 366 12.52 -10.86 0.90
CA GLN A 366 11.45 -11.85 0.81
C GLN A 366 10.74 -11.79 -0.55
N ASP A 367 10.51 -10.60 -1.09
CA ASP A 367 9.95 -10.40 -2.41
C ASP A 367 10.87 -10.95 -3.52
N HIS A 368 12.19 -10.76 -3.41
CA HIS A 368 13.15 -11.37 -4.34
C HIS A 368 13.15 -12.91 -4.24
N SER A 369 12.98 -13.48 -3.04
CA SER A 369 12.78 -14.93 -2.88
C SER A 369 11.49 -15.40 -3.58
N LYS A 370 10.38 -14.68 -3.38
CA LYS A 370 9.09 -14.96 -4.04
C LYS A 370 9.19 -14.85 -5.57
N LEU A 371 9.94 -13.88 -6.08
CA LEU A 371 10.20 -13.72 -7.51
C LEU A 371 10.84 -14.99 -8.12
N PHE A 372 11.85 -15.56 -7.45
CA PHE A 372 12.42 -16.86 -7.85
C PHE A 372 11.39 -18.00 -7.72
N LYS A 373 10.61 -18.03 -6.63
CA LYS A 373 9.56 -19.05 -6.42
C LYS A 373 8.61 -19.11 -7.61
N ASN A 374 8.15 -17.95 -8.08
CA ASN A 374 7.17 -17.89 -9.16
C ASN A 374 7.81 -18.23 -10.51
N LEU A 375 9.06 -17.81 -10.79
CA LEU A 375 9.78 -18.19 -12.01
C LEU A 375 9.97 -19.72 -12.12
N ILE A 376 10.24 -20.41 -11.00
CA ILE A 376 10.47 -21.86 -10.96
C ILE A 376 9.29 -22.64 -11.57
N ALA A 377 8.06 -22.16 -11.41
CA ALA A 377 6.87 -22.81 -11.96
C ALA A 377 6.85 -22.87 -13.50
N TYR A 378 7.58 -21.98 -14.17
CA TYR A 378 7.67 -21.93 -15.64
C TYR A 378 8.90 -22.66 -16.20
N ASP A 379 9.90 -22.98 -15.38
CA ASP A 379 11.16 -23.55 -15.86
C ASP A 379 11.03 -25.06 -16.08
N PRO A 380 11.23 -25.61 -17.29
CA PRO A 380 11.14 -27.05 -17.51
C PRO A 380 12.35 -27.84 -16.96
N ASP A 381 13.47 -27.19 -16.65
CA ASP A 381 14.71 -27.85 -16.22
C ASP A 381 14.79 -27.99 -14.69
N LEU A 382 14.60 -29.22 -14.21
CA LEU A 382 14.66 -29.56 -12.78
C LEU A 382 15.99 -29.15 -12.11
N GLY A 383 17.09 -29.15 -12.87
CA GLY A 383 18.41 -28.74 -12.40
C GLY A 383 18.50 -27.24 -12.13
N ARG A 384 17.96 -26.41 -13.02
CA ARG A 384 17.83 -24.96 -12.86
C ARG A 384 16.84 -24.62 -11.74
N GLN A 385 15.71 -25.32 -11.66
CA GLN A 385 14.78 -25.18 -10.53
C GLN A 385 15.49 -25.38 -9.18
N CYS A 386 16.30 -26.45 -9.04
CA CYS A 386 17.11 -26.66 -7.83
C CYS A 386 18.10 -25.52 -7.55
N LYS A 387 18.75 -24.98 -8.58
CA LYS A 387 19.71 -23.86 -8.43
C LYS A 387 19.00 -22.58 -7.98
N MET A 388 17.79 -22.31 -8.50
CA MET A 388 16.98 -21.18 -8.09
C MET A 388 16.54 -21.31 -6.62
N HIS A 389 16.06 -22.48 -6.20
CA HIS A 389 15.78 -22.75 -4.78
C HIS A 389 17.01 -22.56 -3.89
N LYS A 390 18.18 -23.04 -4.32
CA LYS A 390 19.44 -22.79 -3.58
C LYS A 390 19.75 -21.30 -3.46
N ARG A 391 19.52 -20.51 -4.51
CA ARG A 391 19.74 -19.06 -4.49
C ARG A 391 18.77 -18.35 -3.53
N ARG A 392 17.51 -18.79 -3.47
CA ARG A 392 16.53 -18.31 -2.49
C ARG A 392 17.00 -18.60 -1.07
N MET A 393 17.40 -19.84 -0.80
CA MET A 393 17.92 -20.25 0.51
C MET A 393 19.10 -19.38 0.93
N ASP A 394 20.12 -19.22 0.06
CA ASP A 394 21.32 -18.45 0.39
C ASP A 394 21.03 -16.99 0.74
N MET A 395 20.10 -16.38 0.02
CA MET A 395 19.68 -15.00 0.26
C MET A 395 18.94 -14.83 1.59
N LEU A 396 18.09 -15.80 1.93
CA LEU A 396 17.32 -15.81 3.17
C LEU A 396 18.20 -16.12 4.38
N GLU A 397 19.20 -17.00 4.23
CA GLU A 397 20.19 -17.27 5.27
C GLU A 397 21.05 -16.05 5.57
N ASP A 398 21.57 -15.38 4.53
CA ASP A 398 22.35 -14.14 4.69
C ASP A 398 21.55 -13.04 5.39
N LEU A 399 20.23 -12.95 5.14
CA LEU A 399 19.36 -12.04 5.86
C LEU A 399 19.18 -12.46 7.32
N LEU A 400 18.89 -13.74 7.57
CA LEU A 400 18.65 -14.26 8.92
C LEU A 400 19.87 -14.06 9.83
N ASP A 401 21.08 -14.23 9.30
CA ASP A 401 22.34 -14.04 10.04
C ASP A 401 22.58 -12.58 10.45
N LYS A 402 21.95 -11.62 9.77
CA LYS A 402 22.09 -10.18 10.04
C LYS A 402 20.97 -9.60 10.90
N LEU A 403 19.84 -10.30 11.02
CA LEU A 403 18.70 -9.84 11.81
C LEU A 403 18.88 -10.14 13.29
N ASN A 404 18.55 -9.18 14.14
CA ASN A 404 18.48 -9.40 15.59
C ASN A 404 17.10 -10.02 15.95
N PRO A 405 17.04 -11.26 16.46
CA PRO A 405 15.79 -11.93 16.79
C PRO A 405 14.96 -11.22 17.88
N GLN A 406 15.57 -10.35 18.70
CA GLN A 406 14.85 -9.60 19.73
C GLN A 406 13.84 -8.61 19.13
N PHE A 407 14.19 -7.99 18.00
CA PHE A 407 13.34 -7.01 17.33
C PHE A 407 12.58 -7.60 16.14
N TYR A 408 13.13 -8.66 15.53
CA TYR A 408 12.62 -9.24 14.27
C TYR A 408 12.15 -10.69 14.40
N LEU A 409 11.70 -11.12 15.59
CA LEU A 409 11.35 -12.53 15.86
C LEU A 409 10.34 -13.10 14.84
N SER A 410 9.29 -12.34 14.52
CA SER A 410 8.26 -12.75 13.55
C SER A 410 8.85 -12.98 12.16
N VAL A 411 9.70 -12.07 11.69
CA VAL A 411 10.41 -12.19 10.41
C VAL A 411 11.36 -13.39 10.43
N CYS A 412 12.12 -13.57 11.52
CA CYS A 412 13.03 -14.70 11.67
C CYS A 412 12.28 -16.03 11.56
N ARG A 413 11.12 -16.14 12.22
CA ARG A 413 10.23 -17.30 12.14
C ARG A 413 9.76 -17.55 10.70
N GLN A 414 9.28 -16.52 10.01
CA GLN A 414 8.85 -16.63 8.61
C GLN A 414 9.98 -17.13 7.69
N ILE A 415 11.18 -16.55 7.83
CA ILE A 415 12.35 -16.91 7.03
C ILE A 415 12.79 -18.36 7.32
N GLN A 416 12.86 -18.75 8.60
CA GLN A 416 13.21 -20.12 9.00
C GLN A 416 12.23 -21.15 8.41
N PHE A 417 10.92 -20.85 8.48
CA PHE A 417 9.89 -21.70 7.89
C PHE A 417 10.03 -21.78 6.37
N GLU A 418 10.21 -20.64 5.68
CA GLU A 418 10.40 -20.60 4.22
C GLU A 418 11.65 -21.39 3.78
N ILE A 419 12.78 -21.28 4.50
CA ILE A 419 13.98 -22.09 4.22
C ILE A 419 13.68 -23.58 4.39
N GLY A 420 12.92 -23.95 5.43
CA GLY A 420 12.42 -25.30 5.67
C GLY A 420 11.65 -25.83 4.47
N GLU A 421 10.69 -25.07 3.92
CA GLU A 421 9.93 -25.43 2.71
C GLU A 421 10.81 -25.49 1.46
N ILE A 422 11.76 -24.57 1.30
CA ILE A 422 12.71 -24.61 0.17
C ILE A 422 13.52 -25.92 0.19
N CYS A 423 13.93 -26.40 1.36
CA CYS A 423 14.59 -27.69 1.49
C CYS A 423 13.68 -28.82 1.00
N HIS A 424 12.37 -28.75 1.26
CA HIS A 424 11.39 -29.74 0.82
C HIS A 424 11.39 -29.88 -0.70
N GLU A 425 11.20 -28.75 -1.37
CA GLU A 425 11.14 -28.68 -2.82
C GLU A 425 12.45 -29.18 -3.44
N MET A 426 13.59 -28.80 -2.86
CA MET A 426 14.90 -29.27 -3.32
C MET A 426 15.08 -30.78 -3.15
N ILE A 427 14.60 -31.38 -2.07
CA ILE A 427 14.64 -32.84 -1.85
C ILE A 427 13.79 -33.53 -2.91
N ASP A 428 12.58 -33.05 -3.15
CA ASP A 428 11.66 -33.65 -4.12
C ASP A 428 12.21 -33.53 -5.55
N LEU A 429 12.74 -32.37 -5.93
CA LEU A 429 13.40 -32.19 -7.23
C LEU A 429 14.64 -33.08 -7.39
N LYS A 430 15.50 -33.17 -6.37
CA LYS A 430 16.69 -34.02 -6.40
C LYS A 430 16.34 -35.50 -6.51
N THR A 431 15.27 -35.92 -5.83
CA THR A 431 14.76 -37.29 -5.88
C THR A 431 14.18 -37.59 -7.27
N LYS A 432 13.34 -36.69 -7.81
CA LYS A 432 12.83 -36.80 -9.20
C LYS A 432 13.96 -36.90 -10.23
N ILE A 433 14.97 -36.04 -10.14
CA ILE A 433 16.16 -36.10 -11.01
C ILE A 433 16.86 -37.45 -10.88
N ALA A 434 17.00 -37.98 -9.65
CA ALA A 434 17.66 -39.27 -9.45
C ALA A 434 16.89 -40.43 -10.09
N HIS A 435 15.55 -40.40 -10.08
CA HIS A 435 14.71 -41.41 -10.72
C HIS A 435 14.71 -41.33 -12.26
N LEU A 436 14.94 -40.15 -12.83
CA LEU A 436 15.02 -39.98 -14.29
C LEU A 436 16.34 -40.46 -14.89
N VAL A 437 17.41 -40.58 -14.08
CA VAL A 437 18.72 -41.01 -14.55
C VAL A 437 18.89 -42.52 -14.34
N ARG A 438 19.50 -43.21 -15.31
CA ARG A 438 19.67 -44.68 -15.34
C ARG A 438 20.27 -45.28 -14.07
N ASP A 439 21.24 -44.60 -13.46
CA ASP A 439 21.96 -45.08 -12.27
C ASP A 439 21.18 -44.90 -10.95
N GLY A 440 19.97 -44.32 -10.98
CA GLY A 440 19.13 -44.14 -9.82
C GLY A 440 19.76 -43.28 -8.71
N ILE A 441 19.49 -43.63 -7.45
CA ILE A 441 20.04 -42.95 -6.27
C ILE A 441 21.43 -43.52 -5.97
N THR A 442 22.46 -42.82 -6.42
CA THR A 442 23.85 -43.12 -6.04
C THR A 442 24.18 -42.62 -4.64
N VAL A 443 25.23 -43.17 -4.00
CA VAL A 443 25.70 -42.75 -2.66
C VAL A 443 25.93 -41.23 -2.58
N THR A 444 26.52 -40.64 -3.63
CA THR A 444 26.77 -39.20 -3.70
C THR A 444 25.47 -38.39 -3.76
N ARG A 445 24.44 -38.89 -4.46
CA ARG A 445 23.11 -38.24 -4.52
C ARG A 445 22.38 -38.37 -3.18
N ALA A 446 22.43 -39.54 -2.56
CA ALA A 446 21.90 -39.78 -1.22
C ALA A 446 22.51 -38.82 -0.19
N LYS A 447 23.85 -38.66 -0.17
CA LYS A 447 24.53 -37.70 0.71
C LYS A 447 24.03 -36.26 0.52
N LYS A 448 23.81 -35.83 -0.73
CA LYS A 448 23.27 -34.48 -1.01
C LYS A 448 21.83 -34.33 -0.53
N ILE A 449 20.98 -35.33 -0.75
CA ILE A 449 19.59 -35.33 -0.27
C ILE A 449 19.57 -35.27 1.26
N ASN A 450 20.34 -36.12 1.94
CA ASN A 450 20.42 -36.14 3.40
C ASN A 450 20.93 -34.80 3.95
N CYS A 451 21.95 -34.20 3.32
CA CYS A 451 22.43 -32.87 3.73
C CYS A 451 21.34 -31.79 3.66
N ILE A 452 20.50 -31.80 2.62
CA ILE A 452 19.38 -30.86 2.49
C ILE A 452 18.30 -31.18 3.53
N ALA A 453 17.99 -32.46 3.75
CA ALA A 453 17.02 -32.89 4.77
C ALA A 453 17.45 -32.48 6.18
N THR A 454 18.70 -32.72 6.58
CA THR A 454 19.24 -32.28 7.87
C THR A 454 19.18 -30.77 8.03
N LYS A 455 19.45 -30.02 6.95
CA LYS A 455 19.32 -28.56 6.95
C LYS A 455 17.87 -28.10 7.13
N GLY A 456 16.93 -28.75 6.45
CA GLY A 456 15.49 -28.51 6.62
C GLY A 456 15.01 -28.81 8.05
N ILE A 457 15.47 -29.92 8.63
CA ILE A 457 15.19 -30.28 10.04
C ILE A 457 15.70 -29.17 10.96
N HIS A 458 16.94 -28.72 10.77
CA HIS A 458 17.54 -27.66 11.57
C HIS A 458 16.73 -26.36 11.55
N TYR A 459 16.26 -25.91 10.38
CA TYR A 459 15.50 -24.67 10.27
C TYR A 459 14.08 -24.78 10.83
N PHE A 460 13.38 -25.89 10.60
CA PHE A 460 12.08 -26.11 11.24
C PHE A 460 12.22 -26.27 12.77
N GLN A 461 13.31 -26.87 13.25
CA GLN A 461 13.57 -26.97 14.68
C GLN A 461 13.84 -25.59 15.29
N LYS A 462 14.66 -24.74 14.64
CA LYS A 462 14.85 -23.33 15.05
C LYS A 462 13.53 -22.56 15.11
N PHE A 463 12.65 -22.78 14.12
CA PHE A 463 11.32 -22.19 14.10
C PHE A 463 10.49 -22.65 15.30
N ILE A 464 10.40 -23.95 15.58
CA ILE A 464 9.68 -24.49 16.74
C ILE A 464 10.28 -23.98 18.04
N ASP A 465 11.61 -23.99 18.16
CA ASP A 465 12.33 -23.56 19.35
C ASP A 465 12.09 -22.09 19.68
N SER A 466 11.79 -21.27 18.67
CA SER A 466 11.45 -19.86 18.87
C SER A 466 10.14 -19.65 19.63
N PHE A 467 9.30 -20.67 19.78
CA PHE A 467 8.05 -20.62 20.57
C PHE A 467 8.25 -21.12 22.00
N LYS A 468 9.45 -21.59 22.36
CA LYS A 468 9.73 -22.04 23.72
C LYS A 468 9.77 -20.88 24.69
N ASP A 469 9.28 -21.12 25.91
CA ASP A 469 9.40 -20.21 27.03
C ASP A 469 10.84 -20.19 27.60
N ARG A 470 11.02 -19.46 28.71
CA ARG A 470 12.32 -19.36 29.40
C ARG A 470 12.82 -20.69 29.96
N ASP A 471 11.92 -21.63 30.21
CA ASP A 471 12.21 -22.97 30.71
C ASP A 471 12.45 -23.97 29.56
N GLY A 472 12.41 -23.50 28.30
CA GLY A 472 12.63 -24.32 27.12
C GLY A 472 11.42 -25.16 26.72
N LYS A 473 10.23 -24.88 27.27
CA LYS A 473 8.99 -25.63 27.01
C LYS A 473 8.12 -24.91 25.98
N LEU A 474 7.48 -25.70 25.12
CA LEU A 474 6.45 -25.18 24.22
C LEU A 474 5.17 -24.89 25.03
N PRO A 475 4.37 -23.90 24.63
CA PRO A 475 3.09 -23.64 25.27
C PRO A 475 2.15 -24.85 25.09
N GLU A 476 1.33 -25.12 26.10
CA GLU A 476 0.32 -26.21 26.04
C GLU A 476 -0.75 -25.93 24.99
N VAL A 477 -1.05 -24.65 24.74
CA VAL A 477 -2.03 -24.18 23.76
C VAL A 477 -1.40 -23.08 22.91
N PHE A 478 -1.30 -23.29 21.59
CA PHE A 478 -0.85 -22.27 20.64
C PHE A 478 -1.99 -21.32 20.29
N SER A 479 -1.68 -20.09 19.87
CA SER A 479 -2.70 -19.19 19.31
C SER A 479 -3.18 -19.69 17.94
N GLU A 480 -4.38 -19.28 17.53
CA GLU A 480 -4.97 -19.66 16.23
C GLU A 480 -4.05 -19.35 15.04
N ASP A 481 -3.32 -18.22 15.08
CA ASP A 481 -2.40 -17.82 14.01
C ASP A 481 -1.11 -18.67 13.96
N THR A 482 -0.76 -19.36 15.05
CA THR A 482 0.54 -20.05 15.20
C THR A 482 0.41 -21.57 15.23
N VAL A 483 -0.77 -22.10 15.58
CA VAL A 483 -0.99 -23.54 15.72
C VAL A 483 -0.71 -24.29 14.43
N ARG A 484 -1.25 -23.84 13.29
CA ARG A 484 -1.02 -24.52 12.00
C ARG A 484 0.47 -24.49 11.61
N PRO A 485 1.16 -23.33 11.55
CA PRO A 485 2.59 -23.30 11.27
C PRO A 485 3.44 -24.22 12.17
N VAL A 486 3.17 -24.28 13.47
CA VAL A 486 3.92 -25.13 14.41
C VAL A 486 3.70 -26.61 14.13
N LEU A 487 2.44 -27.04 13.94
CA LEU A 487 2.13 -28.45 13.65
C LEU A 487 2.66 -28.88 12.28
N ILE A 488 2.60 -28.00 11.28
CA ILE A 488 3.17 -28.25 9.94
C ILE A 488 4.70 -28.35 10.00
N ALA A 489 5.38 -27.57 10.84
CA ALA A 489 6.82 -27.71 11.05
C ALA A 489 7.17 -29.10 11.64
N HIS A 490 6.41 -29.59 12.62
CA HIS A 490 6.58 -30.95 13.16
C HIS A 490 6.35 -32.02 12.07
N PHE A 491 5.31 -31.83 11.25
CA PHE A 491 5.00 -32.72 10.13
C PHE A 491 6.16 -32.79 9.14
N TYR A 492 6.73 -31.64 8.75
CA TYR A 492 7.88 -31.62 7.86
C TYR A 492 9.13 -32.26 8.46
N ILE A 493 9.41 -32.06 9.74
CA ILE A 493 10.56 -32.70 10.40
C ILE A 493 10.40 -34.23 10.37
N GLY A 494 9.23 -34.77 10.73
CA GLY A 494 8.97 -36.20 10.61
C GLY A 494 9.14 -36.70 9.17
N ARG A 495 8.57 -35.97 8.21
CA ARG A 495 8.73 -36.28 6.78
C ARG A 495 10.19 -36.24 6.32
N TYR A 496 11.05 -35.40 6.90
CA TYR A 496 12.47 -35.38 6.57
C TYR A 496 13.22 -36.56 7.15
N TYR A 497 12.96 -36.94 8.41
CA TYR A 497 13.56 -38.15 8.98
C TYR A 497 13.18 -39.40 8.18
N SER A 498 11.91 -39.55 7.77
CA SER A 498 11.49 -40.67 6.93
C SER A 498 12.07 -40.67 5.51
N LYS A 499 12.52 -39.51 5.01
CA LYS A 499 13.18 -39.36 3.70
C LYS A 499 14.71 -39.50 3.75
N LEU A 500 15.33 -39.62 4.92
CA LEU A 500 16.78 -39.83 5.03
C LEU A 500 17.18 -41.20 4.45
N ILE A 501 18.10 -41.18 3.49
CA ILE A 501 18.57 -42.36 2.78
C ILE A 501 19.80 -42.90 3.50
N GLU A 502 19.61 -43.94 4.32
CA GLU A 502 20.68 -44.60 5.07
C GLU A 502 20.83 -46.06 4.64
N SER A 503 22.06 -46.59 4.64
CA SER A 503 22.32 -48.01 4.42
C SER A 503 22.34 -48.80 5.72
N ASP A 504 22.80 -48.17 6.81
CA ASP A 504 22.92 -48.75 8.13
C ASP A 504 21.55 -48.95 8.79
N THR A 505 21.30 -50.15 9.28
CA THR A 505 19.99 -50.53 9.83
C THR A 505 19.65 -49.82 11.13
N ASN A 506 20.65 -49.58 12.00
CA ASN A 506 20.43 -48.86 13.26
C ASN A 506 20.05 -47.41 12.98
N LYS A 507 20.69 -46.76 12.00
CA LYS A 507 20.33 -45.41 11.57
C LYS A 507 18.94 -45.35 10.94
N LYS A 508 18.55 -46.34 10.14
CA LYS A 508 17.18 -46.44 9.62
C LYS A 508 16.15 -46.52 10.75
N LEU A 509 16.39 -47.37 11.74
CA LEU A 509 15.51 -47.51 12.89
C LEU A 509 15.44 -46.21 13.71
N HIS A 510 16.58 -45.56 13.94
CA HIS A 510 16.62 -44.26 14.61
C HIS A 510 15.78 -43.20 13.89
N ASN A 511 15.91 -43.10 12.57
CA ASN A 511 15.15 -42.15 11.75
C ASN A 511 13.63 -42.45 11.78
N LEU A 512 13.23 -43.72 11.81
CA LEU A 512 11.83 -44.11 11.96
C LEU A 512 11.28 -43.72 13.34
N LEU A 513 12.03 -44.00 14.41
CA LEU A 513 11.65 -43.57 15.76
C LEU A 513 11.50 -42.05 15.86
N LYS A 514 12.40 -41.29 15.23
CA LYS A 514 12.26 -39.84 15.15
C LYS A 514 11.04 -39.41 14.37
N THR A 515 10.76 -40.05 13.22
CA THR A 515 9.53 -39.77 12.46
C THR A 515 8.28 -39.99 13.32
N GLU A 516 8.23 -41.12 14.04
CA GLU A 516 7.14 -41.48 14.93
C GLU A 516 6.97 -40.46 16.08
N GLU A 517 8.07 -40.01 16.70
CA GLU A 517 8.08 -39.00 17.77
C GLU A 517 7.36 -37.71 17.35
N TYR A 518 7.74 -37.14 16.19
CA TYR A 518 7.14 -35.90 15.69
C TYR A 518 5.68 -36.07 15.27
N TYR A 519 5.31 -37.23 14.72
CA TYR A 519 3.93 -37.51 14.31
C TYR A 519 3.02 -37.75 15.52
N LYS A 520 3.48 -38.48 16.54
CA LYS A 520 2.77 -38.64 17.81
C LYS A 520 2.54 -37.31 18.52
N PHE A 521 3.48 -36.37 18.44
CA PHE A 521 3.29 -35.03 18.97
C PHE A 521 2.07 -34.34 18.34
N ILE A 522 1.92 -34.41 17.01
CA ILE A 522 0.81 -33.78 16.29
C ILE A 522 -0.53 -34.39 16.72
N VAL A 523 -0.62 -35.72 16.76
CA VAL A 523 -1.83 -36.45 17.15
C VAL A 523 -2.20 -36.11 18.60
N LYS A 524 -1.26 -36.23 19.52
CA LYS A 524 -1.47 -35.92 20.94
C LYS A 524 -1.92 -34.46 21.14
N TYR A 525 -1.32 -33.52 20.41
CA TYR A 525 -1.71 -32.11 20.49
C TYR A 525 -3.16 -31.89 20.02
N ALA A 526 -3.54 -32.52 18.89
CA ALA A 526 -4.88 -32.42 18.32
C ALA A 526 -5.95 -33.07 19.21
N GLU A 527 -5.63 -34.19 19.88
CA GLU A 527 -6.51 -34.84 20.86
C GLU A 527 -6.70 -34.00 22.13
N GLN A 528 -5.63 -33.34 22.59
CA GLN A 528 -5.68 -32.47 23.78
C GLN A 528 -6.37 -31.13 23.51
N ASN A 529 -6.42 -30.68 22.25
CA ASN A 529 -6.96 -29.40 21.82
C ASN A 529 -7.87 -29.61 20.60
N GLU A 530 -9.03 -30.23 20.80
CA GLU A 530 -9.94 -30.61 19.72
C GLU A 530 -10.33 -29.42 18.82
N GLN A 531 -10.46 -28.21 19.39
CA GLN A 531 -10.74 -26.99 18.63
C GLN A 531 -9.65 -26.62 17.61
N HIS A 532 -8.43 -27.14 17.77
CA HIS A 532 -7.31 -26.91 16.86
C HIS A 532 -7.16 -27.99 15.77
N ALA A 533 -7.82 -29.15 15.90
CA ALA A 533 -7.75 -30.21 14.90
C ALA A 533 -8.21 -29.77 13.49
N PRO A 534 -9.24 -28.91 13.32
CA PRO A 534 -9.65 -28.40 12.00
C PRO A 534 -8.54 -27.66 11.24
N PHE A 535 -7.58 -27.06 11.95
CA PHE A 535 -6.46 -26.33 11.35
C PHE A 535 -5.45 -27.23 10.64
N ILE A 536 -5.47 -28.55 10.86
CA ILE A 536 -4.59 -29.53 10.20
C ILE A 536 -5.37 -30.72 9.60
N LYS A 537 -6.61 -30.47 9.18
CA LYS A 537 -7.54 -31.50 8.67
C LYS A 537 -7.01 -32.30 7.47
N GLN A 538 -6.07 -31.75 6.70
CA GLN A 538 -5.49 -32.43 5.54
C GLN A 538 -4.31 -33.32 5.95
N GLU A 539 -3.54 -32.89 6.95
CA GLU A 539 -2.32 -33.55 7.38
C GLU A 539 -2.59 -34.64 8.43
N LEU A 540 -3.57 -34.43 9.32
CA LEU A 540 -3.87 -35.36 10.42
C LEU A 540 -4.21 -36.79 9.96
N PRO A 541 -5.04 -37.01 8.91
CA PRO A 541 -5.27 -38.36 8.40
C PRO A 541 -4.00 -39.02 7.86
N VAL A 542 -3.17 -38.26 7.16
CA VAL A 542 -1.88 -38.73 6.61
C VAL A 542 -0.92 -39.10 7.73
N VAL A 543 -0.89 -38.32 8.81
CA VAL A 543 -0.07 -38.61 9.99
C VAL A 543 -0.49 -39.92 10.64
N ASN A 544 -1.80 -40.15 10.82
CA ASN A 544 -2.32 -41.39 11.41
C ASN A 544 -2.00 -42.62 10.54
N GLU A 545 -2.27 -42.55 9.23
CA GLU A 545 -1.94 -43.64 8.30
C GLU A 545 -0.43 -43.95 8.33
N MET A 546 0.42 -42.91 8.36
CA MET A 546 1.86 -43.08 8.43
C MET A 546 2.33 -43.73 9.73
N LEU A 547 1.70 -43.44 10.87
CA LEU A 547 2.01 -44.05 12.17
C LEU A 547 1.68 -45.56 12.17
N GLU A 548 0.55 -45.95 11.57
CA GLU A 548 0.19 -47.36 11.40
C GLU A 548 1.23 -48.11 10.56
N LEU A 549 1.56 -47.56 9.38
CA LEU A 549 2.55 -48.14 8.46
C LEU A 549 3.97 -48.20 9.05
N MET A 550 4.30 -47.27 9.95
CA MET A 550 5.62 -47.24 10.59
C MET A 550 5.83 -48.40 11.56
N THR A 551 4.80 -48.82 12.28
CA THR A 551 4.86 -49.95 13.22
C THR A 551 5.23 -51.24 12.49
N GLU A 552 4.65 -51.45 11.30
CA GLU A 552 4.98 -52.58 10.43
C GLU A 552 6.41 -52.50 9.90
N LYS A 553 6.82 -51.32 9.40
CA LYS A 553 8.19 -51.10 8.88
C LYS A 553 9.27 -51.32 9.93
N MET A 554 9.05 -50.83 11.16
CA MET A 554 9.99 -51.03 12.26
C MET A 554 10.12 -52.52 12.59
N SER A 555 9.00 -53.25 12.66
CA SER A 555 8.98 -54.69 12.91
C SER A 555 9.75 -55.48 11.83
N GLN A 556 9.58 -55.14 10.55
CA GLN A 556 10.30 -55.75 9.43
C GLN A 556 11.82 -55.52 9.52
N ILE A 557 12.24 -54.32 9.90
CA ILE A 557 13.66 -53.97 10.05
C ILE A 557 14.29 -54.73 11.22
N THR A 558 13.62 -54.80 12.36
CA THR A 558 14.12 -55.54 13.53
C THR A 558 14.19 -57.05 13.29
N CYS A 559 13.22 -57.61 12.57
CA CYS A 559 13.23 -59.03 12.20
C CYS A 559 14.35 -59.36 11.19
N SER A 560 14.63 -58.46 10.24
CA SER A 560 15.71 -58.66 9.25
C SER A 560 17.12 -58.46 9.81
N THR A 561 17.29 -57.94 11.03
CA THR A 561 18.57 -57.89 11.76
C THR A 561 18.79 -59.07 12.72
N MET A 562 17.77 -59.88 13.00
CA MET A 562 17.87 -61.08 13.85
C MET A 562 18.24 -62.35 13.07
N PHE A 563 18.31 -62.26 11.74
CA PHE A 563 18.86 -63.27 10.82
C PHE A 563 20.08 -62.68 10.11
#